data_AF-A0A349YCC6-F1
#
_entry.id   AF-A0A349YCC6-F1
#
_cell.length_a   1.000
_cell.length_b   1.000
_cell.length_c   1.000
_cell.angle_alpha   90.00
_cell.angle_beta   90.00
_cell.angle_gamma   90.00
#
_symmetry.space_group_name_H-M   'P 1'
#
loop_
_entity.id
_entity.type
_entity.pdbx_description
1 polymer ?
#
loop_
_entity_poly.entity_id
_entity_poly.type
_entity_poly.pdbx_seq_one_letter_code
_entity_poly.pdbx_strand_id
1 'polypeptide(L)'
;MKSKRRNILLIFTLFLNPCWTFGADLYNPLTGYLTIPKVVIDGSSSGQAPIENIVVTIKDVISAGGSYLLDDRLITGEADSYDMPTGYLTIPQVVLENQVYENVVVTLNTLISRTDWGIVTSAAPEIFPSSDVSQETVDLTLKWFNIAAAEWGNYGPVELYIVGNDAEAARNLEDAYCQRHRALDPKWEVEWDCANSNYAIFTGYVDEGGAAISTQKRSTRQYDYLMMIMSAKYPGPREEDYKPVVLHEYFHIFQHSHINDECTGDTRDECERSNKMGGKGKPWFAEGGAEYMGQWLYSKQDGVREGYFSEIMLRKLASVEGYKAQNLPLDQLSYSSSVSAYDIGTWFIAYLIHNEGIEAFRDQFYGKIGKMAFDEAFELSFGKTRSQYLNDFDEFLNNSEDEIMLIIDK
;
A
#
# COMPACT_ATOMS: atom_id res chain seq x y z
N MET A 1 -54.79 -46.78 34.60
CA MET A 1 -55.21 -45.39 34.37
C MET A 1 -54.13 -44.45 34.90
N LYS A 2 -53.60 -43.55 34.05
CA LYS A 2 -52.68 -42.42 34.34
C LYS A 2 -51.26 -42.84 34.79
N SER A 3 -50.13 -42.29 34.32
CA SER A 3 -49.82 -41.17 33.43
C SER A 3 -48.37 -41.36 32.94
N LYS A 4 -48.12 -41.39 31.63
CA LYS A 4 -46.77 -41.31 31.04
C LYS A 4 -46.30 -39.84 31.10
N ARG A 5 -45.30 -39.52 31.93
CA ARG A 5 -44.54 -38.27 31.79
C ARG A 5 -43.47 -38.46 30.72
N ARG A 6 -43.63 -37.79 29.58
CA ARG A 6 -42.56 -37.56 28.60
C ARG A 6 -41.69 -36.42 29.15
N ASN A 7 -40.43 -36.71 29.49
CA ASN A 7 -39.42 -35.68 29.63
C ASN A 7 -39.03 -35.22 28.23
N ILE A 8 -39.49 -34.03 27.85
CA ILE A 8 -39.00 -33.31 26.68
C ILE A 8 -37.70 -32.65 27.13
N LEU A 9 -36.57 -33.17 26.65
CA LEU A 9 -35.28 -32.50 26.78
C LEU A 9 -35.28 -31.38 25.73
N LEU A 10 -35.58 -30.14 26.16
CA LEU A 10 -35.30 -28.96 25.35
C LEU A 10 -33.79 -28.77 25.31
N ILE A 11 -33.17 -29.20 24.21
CA ILE A 11 -31.80 -28.79 23.87
C ILE A 11 -31.92 -27.36 23.37
N PHE A 12 -31.66 -26.38 24.24
CA PHE A 12 -31.28 -25.04 23.82
C PHE A 12 -29.96 -25.16 23.07
N THR A 13 -30.03 -25.25 21.74
CA THR A 13 -28.90 -24.92 20.89
C THR A 13 -28.73 -23.42 21.03
N LEU A 14 -27.86 -22.99 21.96
CA LEU A 14 -27.25 -21.68 21.86
C LEU A 14 -26.55 -21.68 20.50
N PHE A 15 -27.13 -20.96 19.54
CA PHE A 15 -26.33 -20.37 18.47
C PHE A 15 -25.39 -19.40 19.19
N LEU A 16 -24.22 -19.89 19.59
CA LEU A 16 -23.05 -19.05 19.75
C LEU A 16 -22.81 -18.48 18.35
N ASN A 17 -23.39 -17.31 18.06
CA ASN A 17 -22.85 -16.48 17.01
C ASN A 17 -21.37 -16.35 17.34
N PRO A 18 -20.44 -16.76 16.45
CA PRO A 18 -19.04 -16.46 16.66
C PRO A 18 -18.96 -14.97 16.96
N CYS A 19 -18.50 -14.63 18.16
CA CYS A 19 -18.22 -13.25 18.51
C CYS A 19 -17.02 -12.87 17.64
N TRP A 20 -17.30 -12.31 16.48
CA TRP A 20 -16.27 -11.72 15.65
C TRP A 20 -15.77 -10.51 16.43
N THR A 21 -14.55 -10.56 16.93
CA THR A 21 -13.84 -9.40 17.45
C THR A 21 -13.47 -8.52 16.26
N PHE A 22 -13.83 -7.24 16.28
CA PHE A 22 -13.50 -6.27 15.20
C PHE A 22 -12.48 -5.23 15.65
N GLY A 23 -11.95 -4.44 14.72
CA GLY A 23 -11.16 -3.24 15.05
C GLY A 23 -12.00 -2.15 15.72
N ALA A 24 -11.34 -1.24 16.41
CA ALA A 24 -11.93 0.03 16.83
C ALA A 24 -12.07 0.99 15.66
N ASP A 25 -13.05 1.89 15.77
CA ASP A 25 -13.17 3.04 14.89
C ASP A 25 -12.08 4.05 15.20
N LEU A 26 -11.50 4.68 14.17
CA LEU A 26 -10.42 5.65 14.34
C LEU A 26 -10.83 7.01 13.80
N TYR A 27 -10.68 8.05 14.62
CA TYR A 27 -10.89 9.43 14.20
C TYR A 27 -9.55 10.14 14.01
N ASN A 28 -9.33 10.68 12.81
CA ASN A 28 -8.17 11.51 12.51
C ASN A 28 -8.56 13.00 12.56
N PRO A 29 -8.07 13.77 13.54
CA PRO A 29 -8.46 15.17 13.71
C PRO A 29 -7.88 16.10 12.63
N LEU A 30 -6.82 15.70 11.92
CA LEU A 30 -6.21 16.49 10.86
C LEU A 30 -7.06 16.48 9.58
N THR A 31 -7.68 15.34 9.28
CA THR A 31 -8.51 15.17 8.07
C THR A 31 -10.01 15.28 8.37
N GLY A 32 -10.41 15.11 9.63
CA GLY A 32 -11.81 14.99 10.04
C GLY A 32 -12.45 13.67 9.63
N TYR A 33 -11.63 12.67 9.28
CA TYR A 33 -12.09 11.37 8.82
C TYR A 33 -12.28 10.40 9.99
N LEU A 34 -13.39 9.68 9.94
CA LEU A 34 -13.69 8.54 10.81
C LEU A 34 -13.61 7.27 9.95
N THR A 35 -12.65 6.41 10.27
CA THR A 35 -12.49 5.08 9.66
C THR A 35 -13.27 4.06 10.47
N ILE A 36 -14.22 3.41 9.82
CA ILE A 36 -15.15 2.45 10.43
C ILE A 36 -14.90 1.08 9.80
N PRO A 37 -14.36 0.11 10.54
CA PRO A 37 -14.16 -1.25 10.04
C PRO A 37 -15.48 -1.90 9.62
N LYS A 38 -16.57 -1.63 10.35
CA LYS A 38 -17.86 -2.28 10.11
C LYS A 38 -19.04 -1.52 10.73
N VAL A 39 -20.06 -1.26 9.92
CA VAL A 39 -21.34 -0.69 10.36
C VAL A 39 -22.53 -1.54 9.92
N VAL A 40 -23.46 -1.76 10.85
CA VAL A 40 -24.76 -2.39 10.62
C VAL A 40 -25.83 -1.30 10.46
N ILE A 41 -26.72 -1.46 9.48
CA ILE A 41 -27.81 -0.50 9.25
C ILE A 41 -29.06 -0.99 9.98
N ASP A 42 -29.46 -0.29 11.04
CA ASP A 42 -30.66 -0.56 11.82
C ASP A 42 -31.92 -0.08 11.08
N GLY A 43 -32.97 -0.91 11.12
CA GLY A 43 -34.28 -0.60 10.52
C GLY A 43 -34.51 -1.17 9.12
N SER A 44 -33.58 -1.94 8.55
CA SER A 44 -33.87 -2.73 7.34
C SER A 44 -34.75 -3.94 7.71
N SER A 45 -35.99 -3.95 7.24
CA SER A 45 -36.75 -5.20 7.16
C SER A 45 -35.99 -6.13 6.20
N SER A 46 -35.21 -7.06 6.77
CA SER A 46 -34.36 -8.09 6.15
C SER A 46 -32.87 -7.74 5.93
N GLY A 47 -32.00 -8.33 6.75
CA GLY A 47 -30.79 -9.07 6.31
C GLY A 47 -29.76 -8.38 5.42
N GLN A 48 -29.63 -7.05 5.43
CA GLN A 48 -28.54 -6.38 4.71
C GLN A 48 -27.18 -6.78 5.30
N ALA A 49 -26.24 -7.12 4.41
CA ALA A 49 -24.86 -7.36 4.82
C ALA A 49 -24.29 -6.05 5.41
N PRO A 50 -23.49 -6.14 6.49
CA PRO A 50 -22.79 -4.98 7.03
C PRO A 50 -21.96 -4.29 5.96
N ILE A 51 -21.81 -2.97 6.09
CA ILE A 51 -20.87 -2.22 5.26
C ILE A 51 -19.53 -2.24 5.99
N GLU A 52 -18.46 -2.60 5.28
CA GLU A 52 -17.13 -2.77 5.84
C GLU A 52 -16.17 -1.74 5.23
N ASN A 53 -15.15 -1.38 6.02
CA ASN A 53 -14.05 -0.51 5.63
C ASN A 53 -14.51 0.80 4.98
N ILE A 54 -15.22 1.64 5.72
CA ILE A 54 -15.68 2.94 5.21
C ILE A 54 -14.97 4.10 5.87
N VAL A 55 -14.81 5.17 5.10
CA VAL A 55 -14.33 6.45 5.59
C VAL A 55 -15.47 7.45 5.48
N VAL A 56 -15.81 8.10 6.59
CA VAL A 56 -16.89 9.09 6.68
C VAL A 56 -16.40 10.38 7.32
N THR A 57 -17.16 11.45 7.17
CA THR A 57 -16.93 12.70 7.92
C THR A 57 -18.03 12.90 8.95
N ILE A 58 -17.64 13.27 10.17
CA ILE A 58 -18.58 13.58 11.24
C ILE A 58 -19.14 14.99 11.01
N LYS A 59 -20.46 15.12 11.10
CA LYS A 59 -21.14 16.43 11.05
C LYS A 59 -21.25 17.03 12.45
N ASP A 60 -21.91 16.31 13.36
CA ASP A 60 -22.14 16.74 14.74
C ASP A 60 -21.94 15.55 15.69
N VAL A 61 -21.32 15.80 16.85
CA VAL A 61 -21.27 14.84 17.97
C VAL A 61 -22.49 15.08 18.86
N ILE A 62 -23.35 14.09 18.97
CA ILE A 62 -24.62 14.16 19.73
C ILE A 62 -24.39 13.87 21.21
N SER A 63 -23.60 12.83 21.50
CA SER A 63 -23.21 12.46 22.86
C SER A 63 -21.93 11.63 22.87
N ALA A 64 -21.23 11.66 23.99
CA ALA A 64 -20.16 10.72 24.30
C ALA A 64 -20.32 10.28 25.76
N GLY A 65 -20.03 9.01 26.04
CA GLY A 65 -20.04 8.46 27.39
C GLY A 65 -18.77 8.83 28.15
N GLY A 66 -17.85 7.87 28.27
CA GLY A 66 -16.57 8.03 28.98
C GLY A 66 -15.38 8.13 28.03
N SER A 67 -14.27 8.66 28.53
CA SER A 67 -12.96 8.68 27.85
C SER A 67 -11.90 8.00 28.71
N TYR A 68 -11.09 7.15 28.13
CA TYR A 68 -10.06 6.35 28.81
C TYR A 68 -8.75 6.40 28.03
N LEU A 69 -7.62 6.16 28.70
CA LEU A 69 -6.35 5.94 27.99
C LEU A 69 -6.38 4.61 27.24
N LEU A 70 -5.81 4.58 26.04
CA LEU A 70 -5.80 3.40 25.16
C LEU A 70 -5.13 2.18 25.80
N ASP A 71 -4.06 2.37 26.58
CA ASP A 71 -3.36 1.27 27.25
C ASP A 71 -4.13 0.70 28.45
N ASP A 72 -5.08 1.45 29.01
CA ASP A 72 -5.89 1.04 30.16
C ASP A 72 -7.25 0.45 29.76
N ARG A 73 -7.55 0.40 28.46
CA ARG A 73 -8.87 0.02 27.96
C ARG A 73 -8.78 -1.07 26.89
N LEU A 74 -9.53 -2.15 27.12
CA LEU A 74 -9.66 -3.21 26.13
C LEU A 74 -10.49 -2.72 24.93
N ILE A 75 -9.95 -2.88 23.73
CA ILE A 75 -10.69 -2.71 22.48
C ILE A 75 -11.52 -3.97 22.25
N THR A 76 -12.84 -3.80 22.28
CA THR A 76 -13.81 -4.88 22.18
C THR A 76 -14.27 -5.12 20.75
N GLY A 77 -14.19 -4.09 19.90
CA GLY A 77 -14.56 -4.20 18.49
C GLY A 77 -16.01 -4.59 18.32
N GLU A 78 -16.93 -3.96 19.04
CA GLU A 78 -18.36 -4.17 18.84
C GLU A 78 -18.80 -3.48 17.54
N ALA A 79 -19.77 -4.04 16.83
CA ALA A 79 -20.22 -3.48 15.56
C ALA A 79 -20.99 -2.16 15.76
N ASP A 80 -20.70 -1.17 14.92
CA ASP A 80 -21.45 0.07 14.87
C ASP A 80 -22.87 -0.13 14.38
N SER A 81 -23.78 0.71 14.87
CA SER A 81 -25.16 0.77 14.36
C SER A 81 -25.49 2.14 13.79
N TYR A 82 -25.98 2.15 12.55
CA TYR A 82 -26.53 3.33 11.89
C TYR A 82 -28.05 3.26 11.81
N ASP A 83 -28.73 4.16 12.50
CA ASP A 83 -30.19 4.29 12.47
C ASP A 83 -30.62 5.24 11.35
N MET A 84 -31.23 4.67 10.29
CA MET A 84 -31.68 5.42 9.12
C MET A 84 -32.71 6.53 9.44
N PRO A 85 -33.75 6.29 10.27
CA PRO A 85 -34.73 7.34 10.62
C PRO A 85 -34.14 8.57 11.31
N THR A 86 -33.19 8.38 12.22
CA THR A 86 -32.59 9.46 13.02
C THR A 86 -31.31 10.02 12.40
N GLY A 87 -30.64 9.25 11.55
CA GLY A 87 -29.32 9.56 10.99
C GLY A 87 -28.19 9.41 12.01
N TYR A 88 -28.44 8.73 13.13
CA TYR A 88 -27.45 8.54 14.19
C TYR A 88 -26.60 7.31 13.93
N LEU A 89 -25.29 7.50 13.99
CA LEU A 89 -24.30 6.44 14.10
C LEU A 89 -23.93 6.28 15.57
N THR A 90 -24.14 5.09 16.12
CA THR A 90 -23.75 4.73 17.49
C THR A 90 -22.50 3.87 17.43
N ILE A 91 -21.44 4.39 18.03
CA ILE A 91 -20.08 3.85 18.01
C ILE A 91 -19.72 3.40 19.43
N PRO A 92 -19.55 2.09 19.67
CA PRO A 92 -19.21 1.58 20.99
C PRO A 92 -17.88 2.12 21.50
N GLN A 93 -16.85 2.15 20.64
CA GLN A 93 -15.52 2.63 20.97
C GLN A 93 -14.87 3.32 19.75
N VAL A 94 -14.55 4.61 19.88
CA VAL A 94 -13.72 5.32 18.90
C VAL A 94 -12.39 5.70 19.54
N VAL A 95 -11.30 5.40 18.84
CA VAL A 95 -9.95 5.77 19.22
C VAL A 95 -9.59 7.11 18.57
N LEU A 96 -9.10 8.02 19.40
CA LEU A 96 -8.56 9.31 18.99
C LEU A 96 -7.22 9.48 19.70
N GLU A 97 -6.14 9.45 18.91
CA GLU A 97 -4.76 9.48 19.42
C GLU A 97 -4.53 8.39 20.50
N ASN A 98 -4.28 8.78 21.75
CA ASN A 98 -4.05 7.85 22.86
C ASN A 98 -5.29 7.63 23.75
N GLN A 99 -6.48 8.04 23.29
CA GLN A 99 -7.73 7.96 24.04
C GLN A 99 -8.75 7.08 23.34
N VAL A 100 -9.53 6.36 24.15
CA VAL A 100 -10.72 5.62 23.75
C VAL A 100 -11.94 6.35 24.28
N TYR A 101 -12.83 6.78 23.39
CA TYR A 101 -14.13 7.34 23.72
C TYR A 101 -15.20 6.26 23.55
N GLU A 102 -16.08 6.13 24.53
CA GLU A 102 -17.10 5.08 24.54
C GLU A 102 -18.51 5.62 24.39
N ASN A 103 -19.37 4.82 23.75
CA ASN A 103 -20.79 5.13 23.51
C ASN A 103 -20.96 6.49 22.84
N VAL A 104 -20.21 6.71 21.76
CA VAL A 104 -20.27 7.95 21.00
C VAL A 104 -21.42 7.86 20.02
N VAL A 105 -22.25 8.91 19.99
CA VAL A 105 -23.32 9.05 19.01
C VAL A 105 -23.02 10.26 18.16
N VAL A 106 -22.94 10.06 16.84
CA VAL A 106 -22.65 11.12 15.87
C VAL A 106 -23.68 11.14 14.76
N THR A 107 -23.73 12.26 14.05
CA THR A 107 -24.35 12.33 12.72
C THR A 107 -23.27 12.44 11.66
N LEU A 108 -23.53 11.85 10.49
CA LEU A 108 -22.58 11.84 9.38
C LEU A 108 -22.87 13.00 8.41
N ASN A 109 -21.82 13.58 7.85
CA ASN A 109 -21.93 14.56 6.77
C ASN A 109 -21.97 13.85 5.42
N THR A 110 -20.90 13.14 5.08
CA THR A 110 -20.85 12.33 3.85
C THR A 110 -20.06 11.04 4.06
N LEU A 111 -20.46 9.99 3.34
CA LEU A 111 -19.60 8.85 3.03
C LEU A 111 -18.54 9.33 2.02
N ILE A 112 -17.27 9.18 2.37
CA ILE A 112 -16.15 9.57 1.50
C ILE A 112 -15.80 8.42 0.56
N SER A 113 -15.65 7.22 1.09
CA SER A 113 -15.31 6.04 0.28
C SER A 113 -15.51 4.73 1.05
N ARG A 114 -15.43 3.64 0.27
CA ARG A 114 -15.10 2.30 0.77
C ARG A 114 -13.61 2.04 0.48
N THR A 115 -12.90 1.44 1.42
CA THR A 115 -11.46 1.18 1.38
C THR A 115 -11.18 -0.31 1.49
N ASP A 116 -11.60 -1.08 0.49
CA ASP A 116 -11.06 -2.44 0.36
C ASP A 116 -9.61 -2.36 -0.15
N TRP A 117 -8.77 -3.32 0.20
CA TRP A 117 -7.35 -3.31 -0.16
C TRP A 117 -7.11 -3.39 -1.67
N GLY A 118 -6.23 -2.53 -2.18
CA GLY A 118 -5.73 -2.58 -3.55
C GLY A 118 -6.79 -2.28 -4.62
N ILE A 119 -7.88 -1.60 -4.26
CA ILE A 119 -8.89 -1.14 -5.22
C ILE A 119 -8.91 0.38 -5.33
N VAL A 120 -9.41 0.88 -6.45
CA VAL A 120 -9.58 2.32 -6.68
C VAL A 120 -10.56 2.90 -5.65
N THR A 121 -10.16 3.98 -4.98
CA THR A 121 -10.92 4.65 -3.93
C THR A 121 -10.84 6.17 -4.05
N SER A 122 -11.80 6.87 -3.46
CA SER A 122 -11.80 8.33 -3.29
C SER A 122 -11.22 8.80 -1.96
N ALA A 123 -10.81 7.86 -1.07
CA ALA A 123 -10.11 8.21 0.16
C ALA A 123 -8.72 8.79 -0.14
N ALA A 124 -8.35 9.84 0.58
CA ALA A 124 -6.97 10.29 0.68
C ALA A 124 -6.15 9.27 1.51
N PRO A 125 -4.82 9.19 1.32
CA PRO A 125 -3.98 8.39 2.22
C PRO A 125 -4.07 8.95 3.64
N GLU A 126 -3.97 8.06 4.64
CA GLU A 126 -3.73 8.47 6.02
C GLU A 126 -2.23 8.76 6.18
N ILE A 127 -1.88 9.91 6.75
CA ILE A 127 -0.50 10.40 6.76
C ILE A 127 0.02 10.45 8.19
N PHE A 128 1.18 9.85 8.42
CA PHE A 128 1.83 9.70 9.72
C PHE A 128 3.29 10.18 9.65
N PRO A 129 3.54 11.49 9.76
CA PRO A 129 4.89 12.02 9.85
C PRO A 129 5.48 11.83 11.25
N SER A 130 6.79 11.60 11.36
CA SER A 130 7.49 11.78 12.64
C SER A 130 7.48 13.25 13.05
N SER A 131 7.59 13.53 14.36
CA SER A 131 7.38 14.87 14.93
C SER A 131 8.37 15.95 14.46
N ASP A 132 9.50 15.54 13.90
CA ASP A 132 10.53 16.41 13.33
C ASP A 132 10.35 16.70 11.83
N VAL A 133 9.36 16.08 11.17
CA VAL A 133 9.02 16.34 9.78
C VAL A 133 8.21 17.62 9.66
N SER A 134 8.65 18.52 8.78
CA SER A 134 7.95 19.78 8.52
C SER A 134 6.67 19.58 7.71
N GLN A 135 5.68 20.45 7.91
CA GLN A 135 4.45 20.45 7.09
C GLN A 135 4.76 20.64 5.60
N GLU A 136 5.81 21.41 5.24
CA GLU A 136 6.25 21.57 3.86
C GLU A 136 6.67 20.23 3.23
N THR A 137 7.36 19.38 3.99
CA THR A 137 7.70 18.02 3.56
C THR A 137 6.44 17.18 3.36
N VAL A 138 5.50 17.22 4.31
CA VAL A 138 4.23 16.49 4.22
C VAL A 138 3.45 16.91 2.97
N ASP A 139 3.30 18.21 2.74
CA ASP A 139 2.59 18.77 1.60
C ASP A 139 3.27 18.42 0.28
N LEU A 140 4.61 18.41 0.26
CA LEU A 140 5.39 18.00 -0.90
C LEU A 140 5.17 16.51 -1.23
N THR A 141 5.29 15.62 -0.24
CA THR A 141 5.08 14.18 -0.43
C THR A 141 3.66 13.91 -0.90
N LEU A 142 2.65 14.53 -0.27
CA LEU A 142 1.25 14.40 -0.66
C LEU A 142 0.97 14.95 -2.06
N LYS A 143 1.61 16.04 -2.46
CA LYS A 143 1.51 16.57 -3.84
C LYS A 143 1.95 15.52 -4.85
N TRP A 144 3.12 14.91 -4.66
CA TRP A 144 3.66 13.92 -5.61
C TRP A 144 2.89 12.60 -5.58
N PHE A 145 2.44 12.17 -4.39
CA PHE A 145 1.49 11.07 -4.26
C PHE A 145 0.23 11.30 -5.10
N ASN A 146 -0.37 12.50 -5.00
CA ASN A 146 -1.59 12.82 -5.75
C ASN A 146 -1.36 12.92 -7.26
N ILE A 147 -0.16 13.32 -7.71
CA ILE A 147 0.20 13.27 -9.13
C ILE A 147 0.20 11.82 -9.63
N ALA A 148 0.84 10.91 -8.91
CA ALA A 148 0.84 9.48 -9.25
C ALA A 148 -0.57 8.88 -9.22
N ALA A 149 -1.34 9.17 -8.17
CA ALA A 149 -2.72 8.70 -8.03
C ALA A 149 -3.65 9.20 -9.15
N ALA A 150 -3.43 10.43 -9.63
CA ALA A 150 -4.17 10.98 -10.76
C ALA A 150 -3.81 10.30 -12.09
N GLU A 151 -2.55 9.94 -12.28
CA GLU A 151 -2.06 9.31 -13.52
C GLU A 151 -2.41 7.81 -13.58
N TRP A 152 -2.21 7.08 -12.48
CA TRP A 152 -2.31 5.62 -12.46
C TRP A 152 -3.57 5.08 -11.78
N GLY A 153 -4.37 5.96 -11.16
CA GLY A 153 -5.54 5.61 -10.36
C GLY A 153 -5.23 5.59 -8.87
N ASN A 154 -6.18 6.06 -8.06
CA ASN A 154 -6.02 6.17 -6.61
C ASN A 154 -6.35 4.84 -5.90
N TYR A 155 -5.36 4.00 -5.64
CA TYR A 155 -5.56 2.72 -4.94
C TYR A 155 -5.36 2.85 -3.42
N GLY A 156 -6.16 2.14 -2.63
CA GLY A 156 -6.06 2.21 -1.17
C GLY A 156 -6.64 1.00 -0.43
N PRO A 157 -6.79 1.09 0.90
CA PRO A 157 -6.33 2.20 1.74
C PRO A 157 -4.80 2.29 1.76
N VAL A 158 -4.26 3.50 1.81
CA VAL A 158 -2.82 3.75 1.94
C VAL A 158 -2.53 4.45 3.25
N GLU A 159 -1.53 3.95 3.98
CA GLU A 159 -0.91 4.65 5.09
C GLU A 159 0.48 5.15 4.66
N LEU A 160 0.66 6.46 4.68
CA LEU A 160 1.89 7.15 4.28
C LEU A 160 2.67 7.58 5.52
N TYR A 161 3.78 6.91 5.79
CA TYR A 161 4.71 7.22 6.86
C TYR A 161 5.86 8.06 6.34
N ILE A 162 6.07 9.24 6.93
CA ILE A 162 7.17 10.13 6.55
C ILE A 162 8.15 10.20 7.73
N VAL A 163 9.36 9.69 7.52
CA VAL A 163 10.37 9.58 8.57
C VAL A 163 11.36 10.72 8.45
N GLY A 164 11.54 11.48 9.53
CA GLY A 164 12.51 12.58 9.61
C GLY A 164 13.94 12.10 9.85
N ASN A 165 14.75 12.96 10.47
CA ASN A 165 16.15 12.71 10.78
C ASN A 165 16.40 12.49 12.29
N ASP A 166 15.36 12.58 13.13
CA ASP A 166 15.45 12.35 14.56
C ASP A 166 15.04 10.92 14.95
N ALA A 167 15.98 10.20 15.58
CA ALA A 167 15.77 8.81 15.96
C ALA A 167 14.75 8.62 17.09
N GLU A 168 14.55 9.62 17.96
CA GLU A 168 13.53 9.56 19.01
C GLU A 168 12.14 9.79 18.41
N ALA A 169 12.01 10.74 17.49
CA ALA A 169 10.79 10.96 16.72
C ALA A 169 10.38 9.72 15.92
N ALA A 170 11.34 9.03 15.30
CA ALA A 170 11.09 7.77 14.59
C ALA A 170 10.64 6.64 15.54
N ARG A 171 11.27 6.49 16.72
CA ARG A 171 10.81 5.52 17.74
C ARG A 171 9.40 5.81 18.24
N ASN A 172 9.08 7.08 18.48
CA ASN A 172 7.73 7.48 18.86
C ASN A 172 6.71 7.16 17.76
N LEU A 173 7.11 7.27 16.48
CA LEU A 173 6.29 6.85 15.34
C LEU A 173 6.08 5.33 15.31
N GLU A 174 7.09 4.53 15.66
CA GLU A 174 6.98 3.06 15.78
C GLU A 174 6.00 2.66 16.91
N ASP A 175 6.07 3.35 18.05
CA ASP A 175 5.14 3.14 19.16
C ASP A 175 3.70 3.51 18.77
N ALA A 176 3.51 4.66 18.11
CA ALA A 176 2.21 5.10 17.61
C ALA A 176 1.64 4.14 16.56
N TYR A 177 2.49 3.65 15.65
CA TYR A 177 2.15 2.62 14.68
C TYR A 177 1.64 1.35 15.37
N CYS A 178 2.37 0.85 16.37
CA CYS A 178 1.97 -0.34 17.11
C CYS A 178 0.63 -0.16 17.83
N GLN A 179 0.44 0.97 18.52
CA GLN A 179 -0.78 1.29 19.25
C GLN A 179 -2.00 1.37 18.32
N ARG A 180 -1.86 2.05 17.18
CA ARG A 180 -2.91 2.18 16.17
C ARG A 180 -3.34 0.82 15.63
N HIS A 181 -2.38 0.00 15.21
CA HIS A 181 -2.71 -1.28 14.56
C HIS A 181 -3.27 -2.32 15.53
N ARG A 182 -2.86 -2.27 16.80
CA ARG A 182 -3.51 -3.05 17.87
C ARG A 182 -4.97 -2.65 18.08
N ALA A 183 -5.31 -1.38 17.85
CA ALA A 183 -6.69 -0.92 17.92
C ALA A 183 -7.50 -1.33 16.68
N LEU A 184 -6.91 -1.26 15.48
CA LEU A 184 -7.56 -1.63 14.21
C LEU A 184 -7.74 -3.13 14.04
N ASP A 185 -6.87 -3.94 14.63
CA ASP A 185 -6.88 -5.38 14.43
C ASP A 185 -6.69 -6.13 15.76
N PRO A 186 -7.73 -6.78 16.30
CA PRO A 186 -7.62 -7.60 17.51
C PRO A 186 -6.64 -8.77 17.38
N LYS A 187 -6.27 -9.15 16.15
CA LYS A 187 -5.29 -10.20 15.86
C LYS A 187 -3.89 -9.63 15.63
N TRP A 188 -3.66 -8.36 15.95
CA TRP A 188 -2.35 -7.75 15.89
C TRP A 188 -1.40 -8.38 16.90
N GLU A 189 -0.25 -8.88 16.44
CA GLU A 189 0.72 -9.57 17.28
C GLU A 189 1.85 -8.63 17.65
N VAL A 190 1.75 -8.00 18.83
CA VAL A 190 2.71 -6.98 19.30
C VAL A 190 4.16 -7.48 19.28
N GLU A 191 4.41 -8.75 19.59
CA GLU A 191 5.76 -9.33 19.60
C GLU A 191 6.42 -9.32 18.21
N TRP A 192 5.65 -9.49 17.14
CA TRP A 192 6.16 -9.73 15.79
C TRP A 192 5.95 -8.56 14.83
N ASP A 193 4.89 -7.77 15.02
CA ASP A 193 4.52 -6.71 14.08
C ASP A 193 4.83 -5.30 14.61
N CYS A 194 5.23 -5.18 15.87
CA CYS A 194 5.73 -3.92 16.43
C CYS A 194 7.25 -3.92 16.50
N ALA A 195 7.84 -2.72 16.49
CA ALA A 195 9.27 -2.56 16.71
C ALA A 195 9.68 -3.14 18.06
N ASN A 196 10.83 -3.80 18.11
CA ASN A 196 11.40 -4.42 19.30
C ASN A 196 12.94 -4.39 19.23
N SER A 197 13.62 -5.02 20.18
CA SER A 197 15.09 -4.99 20.24
C SER A 197 15.80 -5.58 19.02
N ASN A 198 15.11 -6.40 18.21
CA ASN A 198 15.67 -7.10 17.05
C ASN A 198 15.14 -6.56 15.71
N TYR A 199 14.14 -5.67 15.73
CA TYR A 199 13.43 -5.22 14.55
C TYR A 199 12.96 -3.78 14.71
N ALA A 200 13.30 -2.93 13.74
CA ALA A 200 12.83 -1.56 13.64
C ALA A 200 12.00 -1.40 12.35
N ILE A 201 11.00 -0.53 12.39
CA ILE A 201 10.11 -0.27 11.25
C ILE A 201 10.52 1.04 10.57
N PHE A 202 10.74 2.10 11.36
CA PHE A 202 11.03 3.45 10.87
C PHE A 202 12.41 3.93 11.28
N THR A 203 12.94 3.49 12.43
CA THR A 203 14.23 3.99 12.94
C THR A 203 15.39 3.76 11.97
N GLY A 204 15.37 2.67 11.18
CA GLY A 204 16.40 2.42 10.15
C GLY A 204 16.43 3.50 9.05
N TYR A 205 15.29 4.09 8.72
CA TYR A 205 15.17 5.13 7.69
C TYR A 205 15.77 6.48 8.11
N VAL A 206 16.02 6.69 9.41
CA VAL A 206 16.74 7.86 9.92
C VAL A 206 18.22 7.81 9.53
N ASP A 207 18.80 6.61 9.52
CA ASP A 207 20.23 6.41 9.23
C ASP A 207 20.48 6.12 7.76
N GLU A 208 19.73 5.17 7.20
CA GLU A 208 19.93 4.65 5.84
C GLU A 208 19.24 5.52 4.78
N GLY A 209 18.15 6.19 5.14
CA GLY A 209 17.32 6.92 4.19
C GLY A 209 16.42 6.02 3.35
N GLY A 210 16.02 6.50 2.17
CA GLY A 210 15.28 5.73 1.18
C GLY A 210 13.76 5.71 1.38
N ALA A 211 13.12 4.79 0.67
CA ALA A 211 11.68 4.63 0.64
C ALA A 211 11.31 3.15 0.40
N ALA A 212 10.07 2.78 0.72
CA ALA A 212 9.59 1.43 0.47
C ALA A 212 8.06 1.35 0.46
N ILE A 213 7.54 0.37 -0.29
CA ILE A 213 6.17 -0.13 -0.16
C ILE A 213 6.13 -1.47 0.56
N SER A 214 5.17 -1.61 1.48
CA SER A 214 4.75 -2.87 2.08
C SER A 214 3.27 -3.10 1.85
N THR A 215 2.91 -4.31 1.40
CA THR A 215 1.52 -4.62 1.06
C THR A 215 0.59 -4.77 2.24
N GLN A 216 1.11 -4.97 3.46
CA GLN A 216 0.38 -5.20 4.72
C GLN A 216 -0.97 -5.93 4.53
N LYS A 217 -0.92 -7.00 3.73
CA LYS A 217 -2.06 -7.87 3.42
C LYS A 217 -1.78 -9.26 3.96
N ARG A 218 -2.56 -9.71 4.93
CA ARG A 218 -2.33 -11.02 5.59
C ARG A 218 -3.66 -11.71 5.86
N SER A 219 -3.75 -12.98 5.47
CA SER A 219 -4.95 -13.82 5.70
C SER A 219 -5.34 -13.98 7.18
N THR A 220 -4.42 -13.72 8.10
CA THR A 220 -4.66 -13.75 9.54
C THR A 220 -5.16 -12.43 10.11
N ARG A 221 -5.14 -11.33 9.34
CA ARG A 221 -5.51 -9.97 9.76
C ARG A 221 -6.94 -9.61 9.33
N GLN A 222 -7.45 -8.54 9.91
CA GLN A 222 -8.76 -7.94 9.61
C GLN A 222 -8.63 -6.55 8.99
N TYR A 223 -7.49 -5.89 9.18
CA TYR A 223 -7.20 -4.60 8.58
C TYR A 223 -6.01 -4.75 7.62
N ASP A 224 -6.32 -4.69 6.32
CA ASP A 224 -5.33 -4.69 5.25
C ASP A 224 -5.15 -3.26 4.72
N TYR A 225 -3.90 -2.87 4.46
CA TYR A 225 -3.56 -1.54 3.93
C TYR A 225 -2.27 -1.60 3.12
N LEU A 226 -2.02 -0.60 2.28
CA LEU A 226 -0.73 -0.40 1.63
C LEU A 226 0.08 0.58 2.48
N MET A 227 1.22 0.16 3.01
CA MET A 227 2.13 1.06 3.71
C MET A 227 3.16 1.61 2.73
N MET A 228 3.23 2.93 2.64
CA MET A 228 4.29 3.66 1.96
C MET A 228 5.16 4.37 2.99
N ILE A 229 6.46 4.10 2.97
CA ILE A 229 7.44 4.77 3.82
C ILE A 229 8.28 5.69 2.95
N MET A 230 8.41 6.95 3.36
CA MET A 230 9.29 7.94 2.74
C MET A 230 10.23 8.53 3.80
N SER A 231 11.54 8.30 3.68
CA SER A 231 12.52 9.01 4.50
C SER A 231 12.76 10.42 3.98
N ALA A 232 12.97 11.38 4.87
CA ALA A 232 13.46 12.73 4.55
C ALA A 232 14.98 12.76 4.31
N LYS A 233 15.60 11.59 4.11
CA LYS A 233 17.04 11.39 3.91
C LYS A 233 17.28 10.43 2.74
N TYR A 234 18.21 10.81 1.86
CA TYR A 234 18.71 10.01 0.74
C TYR A 234 17.61 9.32 -0.12
N PRO A 235 16.91 10.09 -0.97
CA PRO A 235 16.98 11.55 -1.10
C PRO A 235 16.15 12.27 -0.02
N GLY A 236 16.57 13.48 0.35
CA GLY A 236 15.78 14.37 1.20
C GLY A 236 14.88 15.32 0.39
N PRO A 237 13.87 15.95 1.00
CA PRO A 237 12.81 16.70 0.30
C PRO A 237 13.28 17.92 -0.50
N ARG A 238 14.52 18.38 -0.30
CA ARG A 238 15.13 19.46 -1.07
C ARG A 238 15.85 18.97 -2.34
N GLU A 239 16.11 17.68 -2.44
CA GLU A 239 16.77 17.05 -3.57
C GLU A 239 15.75 16.81 -4.69
N GLU A 240 16.20 16.92 -5.94
CA GLU A 240 15.34 16.67 -7.10
C GLU A 240 14.77 15.25 -7.06
N ASP A 241 15.61 14.28 -6.68
CA ASP A 241 15.30 12.84 -6.67
C ASP A 241 14.22 12.44 -5.66
N TYR A 242 13.91 13.27 -4.66
CA TYR A 242 12.82 12.98 -3.71
C TYR A 242 11.48 12.80 -4.40
N LYS A 243 11.23 13.62 -5.43
CA LYS A 243 9.96 13.71 -6.14
C LYS A 243 9.71 12.47 -7.02
N PRO A 244 10.63 12.05 -7.92
CA PRO A 244 10.45 10.81 -8.66
C PRO A 244 10.47 9.58 -7.75
N VAL A 245 11.13 9.59 -6.58
CA VAL A 245 11.03 8.46 -5.62
C VAL A 245 9.62 8.30 -5.06
N VAL A 246 8.90 9.40 -4.75
CA VAL A 246 7.48 9.29 -4.35
C VAL A 246 6.64 8.65 -5.47
N LEU A 247 6.93 9.00 -6.74
CA LEU A 247 6.25 8.40 -7.89
C LEU A 247 6.64 6.92 -8.06
N HIS A 248 7.91 6.57 -7.89
CA HIS A 248 8.42 5.20 -7.93
C HIS A 248 7.68 4.30 -6.94
N GLU A 249 7.64 4.71 -5.67
CA GLU A 249 6.95 3.95 -4.62
C GLU A 249 5.44 3.87 -4.88
N TYR A 250 4.81 4.94 -5.36
CA TYR A 250 3.40 4.86 -5.75
C TYR A 250 3.20 3.86 -6.90
N PHE A 251 4.13 3.76 -7.85
CA PHE A 251 4.00 2.76 -8.90
C PHE A 251 4.01 1.33 -8.33
N HIS A 252 4.72 1.06 -7.25
CA HIS A 252 4.59 -0.23 -6.54
C HIS A 252 3.20 -0.44 -5.92
N ILE A 253 2.52 0.61 -5.44
CA ILE A 253 1.11 0.53 -5.03
C ILE A 253 0.24 0.11 -6.24
N PHE A 254 0.43 0.74 -7.40
CA PHE A 254 -0.27 0.36 -8.63
C PHE A 254 0.02 -1.10 -9.00
N GLN A 255 1.28 -1.53 -9.00
CA GLN A 255 1.67 -2.91 -9.32
C GLN A 255 1.03 -3.94 -8.39
N HIS A 256 1.13 -3.71 -7.08
CA HIS A 256 0.58 -4.64 -6.08
C HIS A 256 -0.94 -4.72 -6.11
N SER A 257 -1.62 -3.62 -6.42
CA SER A 257 -3.08 -3.55 -6.54
C SER A 257 -3.62 -4.37 -7.72
N HIS A 258 -2.81 -4.65 -8.73
CA HIS A 258 -3.18 -5.51 -9.86
C HIS A 258 -2.91 -7.01 -9.63
N ILE A 259 -2.30 -7.38 -8.50
CA ILE A 259 -2.02 -8.78 -8.16
C ILE A 259 -2.98 -9.21 -7.05
N ASN A 260 -3.81 -10.21 -7.34
CA ASN A 260 -4.82 -10.71 -6.39
C ASN A 260 -4.23 -11.70 -5.36
N ASP A 261 -3.12 -12.35 -5.69
CA ASP A 261 -2.54 -13.45 -4.92
C ASP A 261 -1.99 -12.99 -3.57
N GLU A 262 -2.23 -13.78 -2.53
CA GLU A 262 -1.72 -13.55 -1.19
C GLU A 262 -0.51 -14.45 -0.91
N CYS A 263 0.49 -13.92 -0.21
CA CYS A 263 1.53 -14.78 0.35
C CYS A 263 0.97 -15.50 1.58
N THR A 264 1.37 -16.76 1.80
CA THR A 264 1.13 -17.39 3.09
C THR A 264 2.12 -16.84 4.14
N GLY A 265 1.81 -17.04 5.42
CA GLY A 265 2.74 -16.72 6.51
C GLY A 265 3.94 -17.67 6.62
N ASP A 266 3.96 -18.76 5.84
CA ASP A 266 5.06 -19.72 5.83
C ASP A 266 6.08 -19.32 4.77
N THR A 267 7.26 -18.88 5.20
CA THR A 267 8.33 -18.44 4.28
C THR A 267 8.84 -19.53 3.33
N ARG A 268 8.47 -20.80 3.58
CA ARG A 268 8.80 -21.95 2.72
C ARG A 268 7.87 -22.07 1.52
N ASP A 269 6.67 -21.50 1.60
CA ASP A 269 5.72 -21.51 0.49
C ASP A 269 6.17 -20.50 -0.58
N GLU A 270 5.95 -20.86 -1.83
CA GLU A 270 6.14 -19.92 -2.93
C GLU A 270 5.07 -18.83 -2.85
N CYS A 271 5.50 -17.57 -2.76
CA CYS A 271 4.58 -16.47 -2.87
C CYS A 271 4.38 -16.11 -4.35
N GLU A 272 3.20 -16.45 -4.88
CA GLU A 272 2.84 -16.18 -6.27
C GLU A 272 2.87 -14.68 -6.60
N ARG A 273 2.59 -13.80 -5.63
CA ARG A 273 2.81 -12.36 -5.78
C ARG A 273 4.25 -12.03 -6.15
N SER A 274 5.23 -12.66 -5.50
CA SER A 274 6.65 -12.44 -5.83
C SER A 274 6.99 -12.92 -7.24
N ASN A 275 6.39 -14.03 -7.70
CA ASN A 275 6.54 -14.49 -9.09
C ASN A 275 5.97 -13.46 -10.08
N LYS A 276 4.80 -12.89 -9.77
CA LYS A 276 4.13 -11.86 -10.57
C LYS A 276 4.80 -10.49 -10.54
N MET A 277 5.74 -10.26 -9.62
CA MET A 277 6.61 -9.08 -9.60
C MET A 277 7.92 -9.28 -10.39
N GLY A 278 8.06 -10.38 -11.14
CA GLY A 278 9.27 -10.71 -11.91
C GLY A 278 10.19 -11.74 -11.25
N GLY A 279 9.78 -12.32 -10.12
CA GLY A 279 10.47 -13.39 -9.40
C GLY A 279 10.96 -12.98 -8.01
N LYS A 280 10.98 -13.94 -7.08
CA LYS A 280 11.48 -13.71 -5.71
C LYS A 280 12.93 -13.22 -5.72
N GLY A 281 13.16 -12.00 -5.22
CA GLY A 281 14.49 -11.39 -5.17
C GLY A 281 15.05 -10.95 -6.53
N LYS A 282 14.18 -10.79 -7.53
CA LYS A 282 14.53 -10.42 -8.90
C LYS A 282 13.92 -9.04 -9.23
N PRO A 283 14.68 -7.94 -9.10
CA PRO A 283 14.13 -6.58 -9.20
C PRO A 283 13.82 -6.12 -10.64
N TRP A 284 14.39 -6.79 -11.65
CA TRP A 284 14.45 -6.31 -13.04
C TRP A 284 13.16 -5.73 -13.62
N PHE A 285 12.00 -6.35 -13.35
CA PHE A 285 10.72 -5.93 -13.92
C PHE A 285 9.94 -4.98 -13.01
N ALA A 286 9.75 -5.35 -11.74
CA ALA A 286 9.03 -4.52 -10.77
C ALA A 286 9.73 -3.18 -10.52
N GLU A 287 11.01 -3.22 -10.16
CA GLU A 287 11.82 -2.02 -9.87
C GLU A 287 12.14 -1.26 -11.16
N GLY A 288 12.45 -1.97 -12.25
CA GLY A 288 12.65 -1.33 -13.55
C GLY A 288 11.41 -0.58 -14.04
N GLY A 289 10.22 -1.15 -13.78
CA GLY A 289 8.93 -0.53 -14.11
C GLY A 289 8.64 0.71 -13.27
N ALA A 290 8.84 0.61 -11.95
CA ALA A 290 8.65 1.72 -11.04
C ALA A 290 9.64 2.86 -11.33
N GLU A 291 10.90 2.54 -11.61
CA GLU A 291 11.93 3.54 -11.92
C GLU A 291 11.62 4.22 -13.26
N TYR A 292 11.30 3.47 -14.32
CA TYR A 292 10.95 4.07 -15.61
C TYR A 292 9.73 4.98 -15.48
N MET A 293 8.64 4.47 -14.88
CA MET A 293 7.37 5.19 -14.80
C MET A 293 7.45 6.41 -13.88
N GLY A 294 8.17 6.32 -12.76
CA GLY A 294 8.40 7.44 -11.86
C GLY A 294 9.20 8.56 -12.52
N GLN A 295 10.32 8.21 -13.16
CA GLN A 295 11.16 9.19 -13.87
C GLN A 295 10.46 9.80 -15.08
N TRP A 296 9.74 8.98 -15.86
CA TRP A 296 8.96 9.42 -17.00
C TRP A 296 7.86 10.40 -16.58
N LEU A 297 7.06 10.06 -15.57
CA LEU A 297 5.98 10.93 -15.11
C LEU A 297 6.52 12.24 -14.50
N TYR A 298 7.62 12.18 -13.73
CA TYR A 298 8.30 13.37 -13.24
C TYR A 298 8.72 14.29 -14.39
N SER A 299 9.31 13.73 -15.46
CA SER A 299 9.77 14.50 -16.61
C SER A 299 8.66 15.27 -17.36
N LYS A 300 7.40 14.84 -17.22
CA LYS A 300 6.25 15.50 -17.84
C LYS A 300 5.66 16.64 -17.00
N GLN A 301 6.18 16.88 -15.80
CA GLN A 301 5.62 17.91 -14.91
C GLN A 301 6.14 19.31 -15.22
N ASP A 302 5.28 20.30 -14.98
CA ASP A 302 5.64 21.71 -15.13
C ASP A 302 6.85 22.08 -14.27
N GLY A 303 7.81 22.78 -14.88
CA GLY A 303 9.02 23.26 -14.23
C GLY A 303 10.16 22.24 -14.19
N VAL A 304 9.97 21.02 -14.68
CA VAL A 304 11.08 20.09 -14.93
C VAL A 304 11.80 20.50 -16.21
N ARG A 305 13.13 20.49 -16.17
CA ARG A 305 13.98 20.96 -17.26
C ARG A 305 13.89 20.04 -18.49
N GLU A 306 13.97 20.64 -19.67
CA GLU A 306 14.10 19.90 -20.93
C GLU A 306 15.33 18.98 -20.89
N GLY A 307 15.17 17.76 -21.43
CA GLY A 307 16.22 16.75 -21.44
C GLY A 307 16.48 16.05 -20.10
N TYR A 308 15.70 16.31 -19.04
CA TYR A 308 15.82 15.61 -17.75
C TYR A 308 15.78 14.08 -17.93
N PHE A 309 14.74 13.57 -18.61
CA PHE A 309 14.54 12.13 -18.74
C PHE A 309 15.67 11.48 -19.54
N SER A 310 16.07 12.10 -20.66
CA SER A 310 17.20 11.61 -21.45
C SER A 310 18.50 11.58 -20.65
N GLU A 311 18.75 12.56 -19.79
CA GLU A 311 19.94 12.54 -18.93
C GLU A 311 19.90 11.42 -17.90
N ILE A 312 18.76 11.17 -17.26
CA ILE A 312 18.60 10.05 -16.32
C ILE A 312 18.81 8.71 -17.03
N MET A 313 18.16 8.51 -18.17
CA MET A 313 18.31 7.28 -18.96
C MET A 313 19.77 7.08 -19.41
N LEU A 314 20.44 8.13 -19.87
CA LEU A 314 21.85 8.10 -20.25
C LEU A 314 22.75 7.67 -19.08
N ARG A 315 22.54 8.23 -17.88
CA ARG A 315 23.30 7.83 -16.69
C ARG A 315 23.12 6.35 -16.37
N LYS A 316 21.89 5.83 -16.47
CA LYS A 316 21.59 4.41 -16.26
C LYS A 316 22.23 3.51 -17.32
N LEU A 317 22.43 4.01 -18.53
CA LEU A 317 23.06 3.25 -19.61
C LEU A 317 24.53 2.93 -19.31
N ALA A 318 25.20 3.73 -18.46
CA ALA A 318 26.56 3.45 -18.00
C ALA A 318 26.69 2.09 -17.28
N SER A 319 25.59 1.53 -16.77
CA SER A 319 25.56 0.21 -16.13
C SER A 319 25.64 -0.96 -17.13
N VAL A 320 25.48 -0.73 -18.45
CA VAL A 320 25.45 -1.80 -19.48
C VAL A 320 26.76 -2.56 -19.59
N GLU A 321 27.91 -1.89 -19.51
CA GLU A 321 29.22 -2.57 -19.59
C GLU A 321 29.37 -3.59 -18.46
N GLY A 322 29.06 -3.18 -17.22
CA GLY A 322 29.08 -4.07 -16.06
C GLY A 322 28.05 -5.19 -16.17
N TYR A 323 26.87 -4.91 -16.74
CA TYR A 323 25.84 -5.92 -16.95
C TYR A 323 26.32 -7.02 -17.91
N LYS A 324 26.86 -6.63 -19.08
CA LYS A 324 27.41 -7.57 -20.07
C LYS A 324 28.59 -8.38 -19.52
N ALA A 325 29.41 -7.78 -18.65
CA ALA A 325 30.55 -8.46 -18.03
C ALA A 325 30.15 -9.62 -17.09
N GLN A 326 28.93 -9.61 -16.53
CA GLN A 326 28.46 -10.66 -15.62
C GLN A 326 28.02 -11.93 -16.36
N ASN A 327 27.71 -11.85 -17.65
CA ASN A 327 27.20 -12.97 -18.46
C ASN A 327 26.01 -13.70 -17.79
N LEU A 328 25.09 -12.92 -17.22
CA LEU A 328 23.84 -13.38 -16.63
C LEU A 328 22.68 -12.66 -17.34
N PRO A 329 21.59 -13.38 -17.69
CA PRO A 329 20.40 -12.72 -18.22
C PRO A 329 19.75 -11.84 -17.14
N LEU A 330 19.08 -10.78 -17.58
CA LEU A 330 18.56 -9.72 -16.71
C LEU A 330 17.61 -10.25 -15.62
N ASP A 331 16.75 -11.22 -15.95
CA ASP A 331 15.81 -11.87 -15.03
C ASP A 331 16.49 -12.74 -13.95
N GLN A 332 17.81 -12.97 -14.06
CA GLN A 332 18.59 -13.70 -13.07
C GLN A 332 19.39 -12.78 -12.15
N LEU A 333 19.44 -11.47 -12.40
CA LEU A 333 20.03 -10.52 -11.47
C LEU A 333 19.23 -10.45 -10.16
N SER A 334 19.91 -10.12 -9.07
CA SER A 334 19.30 -9.96 -7.74
C SER A 334 19.76 -8.66 -7.09
N TYR A 335 19.18 -8.30 -5.94
CA TYR A 335 19.60 -7.13 -5.16
C TYR A 335 21.08 -7.14 -4.76
N SER A 336 21.74 -8.31 -4.74
CA SER A 336 23.17 -8.45 -4.42
C SER A 336 24.08 -8.56 -5.66
N SER A 337 23.53 -8.42 -6.87
CA SER A 337 24.31 -8.40 -8.10
C SER A 337 25.26 -7.19 -8.13
N SER A 338 26.41 -7.32 -8.80
CA SER A 338 27.44 -6.26 -8.82
C SER A 338 27.08 -5.05 -9.68
N VAL A 339 25.90 -5.06 -10.29
CA VAL A 339 25.35 -3.99 -11.13
C VAL A 339 23.93 -3.72 -10.69
N SER A 340 23.54 -2.45 -10.78
CA SER A 340 22.17 -2.01 -10.56
C SER A 340 21.22 -2.69 -11.54
N ALA A 341 20.51 -3.70 -11.05
CA ALA A 341 19.43 -4.33 -11.82
C ALA A 341 18.27 -3.36 -12.07
N TYR A 342 18.17 -2.27 -11.29
CA TYR A 342 17.24 -1.17 -11.51
C TYR A 342 17.57 -0.44 -12.81
N ASP A 343 18.84 -0.11 -13.04
CA ASP A 343 19.26 0.63 -14.24
C ASP A 343 18.99 -0.15 -15.52
N ILE A 344 19.38 -1.42 -15.53
CA ILE A 344 19.17 -2.30 -16.69
C ILE A 344 17.68 -2.63 -16.85
N GLY A 345 16.97 -2.85 -15.74
CA GLY A 345 15.52 -3.02 -15.73
C GLY A 345 14.77 -1.83 -16.32
N THR A 346 15.19 -0.61 -15.97
CA THR A 346 14.63 0.64 -16.51
C THR A 346 14.78 0.70 -18.03
N TRP A 347 15.97 0.35 -18.55
CA TRP A 347 16.22 0.27 -19.99
C TRP A 347 15.43 -0.84 -20.67
N PHE A 348 15.23 -1.98 -20.01
CA PHE A 348 14.38 -3.05 -20.52
C PHE A 348 12.92 -2.59 -20.65
N ILE A 349 12.39 -1.89 -19.64
CA ILE A 349 11.03 -1.34 -19.69
C ILE A 349 10.93 -0.26 -20.79
N ALA A 350 11.94 0.59 -20.95
CA ALA A 350 11.99 1.56 -22.06
C ALA A 350 11.94 0.88 -23.44
N TYR A 351 12.73 -0.18 -23.64
CA TYR A 351 12.74 -0.98 -24.87
C TYR A 351 11.39 -1.65 -25.13
N LEU A 352 10.77 -2.21 -24.08
CA LEU A 352 9.46 -2.83 -24.16
C LEU A 352 8.37 -1.81 -24.56
N ILE A 353 8.35 -0.65 -23.91
CA ILE A 353 7.40 0.44 -24.20
C ILE A 353 7.62 1.03 -25.60
N HIS A 354 8.87 1.16 -26.05
CA HIS A 354 9.17 1.62 -27.41
C HIS A 354 8.54 0.71 -28.47
N ASN A 355 8.59 -0.61 -28.26
CA ASN A 355 8.11 -1.59 -29.22
C ASN A 355 6.60 -1.80 -29.18
N GLU A 356 6.01 -1.84 -27.97
CA GLU A 356 4.63 -2.27 -27.76
C GLU A 356 3.69 -1.16 -27.28
N GLY A 357 4.23 0.00 -26.89
CA GLY A 357 3.50 1.13 -26.34
C GLY A 357 3.31 1.07 -24.82
N ILE A 358 3.13 2.23 -24.21
CA ILE A 358 2.96 2.36 -22.75
C ILE A 358 1.65 1.71 -22.29
N GLU A 359 0.61 1.70 -23.12
CA GLU A 359 -0.67 1.06 -22.82
C GLU A 359 -0.55 -0.48 -22.76
N ALA A 360 0.36 -1.08 -23.56
CA ALA A 360 0.63 -2.51 -23.46
C ALA A 360 1.24 -2.87 -22.10
N PHE A 361 2.20 -2.05 -21.64
CA PHE A 361 2.84 -2.22 -20.33
C PHE A 361 1.90 -1.90 -19.16
N ARG A 362 1.33 -0.69 -19.13
CA ARG A 362 0.52 -0.19 -18.00
C ARG A 362 -0.85 -0.86 -17.96
N ASP A 363 -1.57 -0.93 -19.07
CA ASP A 363 -2.99 -1.29 -19.06
C ASP A 363 -3.21 -2.76 -19.40
N GLN A 364 -2.54 -3.28 -20.44
CA GLN A 364 -2.76 -4.65 -20.88
C GLN A 364 -2.09 -5.67 -19.95
N PHE A 365 -0.81 -5.50 -19.63
CA PHE A 365 -0.08 -6.44 -18.76
C PHE A 365 -0.65 -6.43 -17.33
N TYR A 366 -0.75 -5.27 -16.67
CA TYR A 366 -1.32 -5.21 -15.32
C TYR A 366 -2.83 -5.49 -15.29
N GLY A 367 -3.57 -5.25 -16.38
CA GLY A 367 -4.96 -5.71 -16.52
C GLY A 367 -5.11 -7.24 -16.58
N LYS A 368 -4.04 -7.98 -16.86
CA LYS A 368 -4.01 -9.45 -16.94
C LYS A 368 -3.37 -10.13 -15.73
N ILE A 369 -2.34 -9.53 -15.13
CA ILE A 369 -1.49 -10.19 -14.12
C ILE A 369 -2.27 -10.70 -12.88
N GLY A 370 -3.39 -10.06 -12.55
CA GLY A 370 -4.27 -10.51 -11.46
C GLY A 370 -5.04 -11.82 -11.74
N LYS A 371 -5.05 -12.31 -12.99
CA LYS A 371 -5.87 -13.46 -13.42
C LYS A 371 -5.07 -14.64 -13.97
N MET A 372 -3.78 -14.46 -14.21
CA MET A 372 -2.91 -15.46 -14.85
C MET A 372 -1.46 -15.32 -14.37
N ALA A 373 -0.61 -16.27 -14.77
CA ALA A 373 0.82 -16.26 -14.43
C ALA A 373 1.58 -15.15 -15.18
N PHE A 374 2.74 -14.76 -14.67
CA PHE A 374 3.58 -13.69 -15.24
C PHE A 374 3.87 -13.91 -16.73
N ASP A 375 4.42 -15.06 -17.10
CA ASP A 375 4.84 -15.32 -18.49
C ASP A 375 3.65 -15.33 -19.47
N GLU A 376 2.47 -15.79 -19.02
CA GLU A 376 1.24 -15.76 -19.82
C GLU A 376 0.74 -14.32 -20.01
N ALA A 377 0.69 -13.53 -18.93
CA ALA A 377 0.32 -12.12 -19.00
C ALA A 377 1.29 -11.33 -19.88
N PHE A 378 2.59 -11.63 -19.77
CA PHE A 378 3.65 -11.02 -20.55
C PHE A 378 3.47 -11.32 -22.04
N GLU A 379 3.38 -12.59 -22.43
CA GLU A 379 3.26 -12.97 -23.84
C GLU A 379 1.96 -12.45 -24.48
N LEU A 380 0.84 -12.48 -23.76
CA LEU A 380 -0.43 -11.95 -24.26
C LEU A 380 -0.46 -10.42 -24.39
N SER A 381 0.43 -9.70 -23.71
CA SER A 381 0.46 -8.23 -23.73
C SER A 381 1.51 -7.69 -24.71
N PHE A 382 2.61 -8.42 -24.89
CA PHE A 382 3.76 -7.98 -25.69
C PHE A 382 4.00 -8.82 -26.94
N GLY A 383 3.20 -9.87 -27.19
CA GLY A 383 3.23 -10.65 -28.43
C GLY A 383 4.43 -11.59 -28.61
N LYS A 384 5.34 -11.65 -27.64
CA LYS A 384 6.49 -12.58 -27.59
C LYS A 384 6.70 -13.10 -26.17
N THR A 385 7.34 -14.25 -26.05
CA THR A 385 7.70 -14.79 -24.73
C THR A 385 8.72 -13.90 -24.03
N ARG A 386 8.73 -13.93 -22.69
CA ARG A 386 9.73 -13.24 -21.85
C ARG A 386 11.16 -13.53 -22.29
N SER A 387 11.49 -14.79 -22.56
CA SER A 387 12.85 -15.18 -22.99
C SER A 387 13.23 -14.61 -24.36
N GLN A 388 12.29 -14.52 -25.30
CA GLN A 388 12.55 -13.88 -26.60
C GLN A 388 12.84 -12.39 -26.41
N TYR A 389 12.04 -11.70 -25.60
CA TYR A 389 12.24 -10.28 -25.32
C TYR A 389 13.58 -9.98 -24.63
N LEU A 390 13.98 -10.82 -23.67
CA LEU A 390 15.27 -10.69 -22.99
C LEU A 390 16.44 -10.88 -23.95
N ASN A 391 16.36 -11.85 -24.86
CA ASN A 391 17.39 -12.06 -25.89
C ASN A 391 17.46 -10.89 -26.88
N ASP A 392 16.30 -10.43 -27.39
CA ASP A 392 16.22 -9.30 -28.31
C ASP A 392 16.77 -8.02 -27.66
N PHE A 393 16.47 -7.81 -26.37
CA PHE A 393 17.01 -6.70 -25.59
C PHE A 393 18.53 -6.80 -25.41
N ASP A 394 19.05 -8.00 -25.15
CA ASP A 394 20.49 -8.23 -25.07
C ASP A 394 21.20 -7.93 -26.39
N GLU A 395 20.57 -8.24 -27.53
CA GLU A 395 21.08 -7.85 -28.85
C GLU A 395 21.02 -6.33 -29.06
N PHE A 396 19.91 -5.69 -28.66
CA PHE A 396 19.74 -4.24 -28.73
C PHE A 396 20.81 -3.47 -27.95
N LEU A 397 21.21 -3.97 -26.77
CA LEU A 397 22.27 -3.35 -25.96
C LEU A 397 23.68 -3.42 -26.58
N ASN A 398 23.86 -4.11 -27.72
CA ASN A 398 25.13 -4.09 -28.46
C ASN A 398 25.24 -2.91 -29.43
N ASN A 399 24.16 -2.15 -29.64
CA ASN A 399 24.20 -0.94 -30.45
C ASN A 399 25.00 0.17 -29.76
N SER A 400 25.33 1.21 -30.52
CA SER A 400 25.98 2.39 -29.94
C SER A 400 25.05 3.12 -28.95
N GLU A 401 25.63 3.85 -28.01
CA GLU A 401 24.89 4.70 -27.07
C GLU A 401 23.90 5.62 -27.80
N ASP A 402 24.32 6.28 -28.87
CA ASP A 402 23.47 7.16 -29.68
C ASP A 402 22.26 6.42 -30.26
N GLU A 403 22.43 5.18 -30.74
CA GLU A 403 21.34 4.35 -31.28
C GLU A 403 20.38 3.88 -30.17
N ILE A 404 20.92 3.49 -29.02
CA ILE A 404 20.09 3.11 -27.86
C ILE A 404 19.27 4.30 -27.38
N MET A 405 19.85 5.50 -27.34
CA MET A 405 19.17 6.72 -26.91
C MET A 405 18.06 7.18 -27.87
N LEU A 406 17.91 6.60 -29.07
CA LEU A 406 16.82 6.95 -29.99
C LEU A 406 15.45 6.42 -29.56
N ILE A 407 15.39 5.41 -28.67
CA ILE A 407 14.12 4.77 -28.29
C ILE A 407 13.37 5.52 -27.19
N ILE A 408 14.04 6.45 -26.51
CA ILE A 408 13.41 7.28 -25.47
C ILE A 408 12.87 8.56 -26.11
N ASP A 409 11.60 8.87 -25.80
CA ASP A 409 11.03 10.15 -26.19
C ASP A 409 11.84 11.29 -25.56
N LYS A 410 12.17 12.30 -26.38
CA LYS A 410 12.88 13.51 -25.92
C LYS A 410 12.02 14.43 -25.08
#